data_AF-A0A443RSI9-F1
#
_entry.id   AF-A0A443RSI9-F1
#
_cell.length_a   1.000
_cell.length_b   1.000
_cell.length_c   1.000
_cell.angle_alpha   90.00
_cell.angle_beta   90.00
_cell.angle_gamma   90.00
#
_symmetry.space_group_name_H-M   'P 1'
#
loop_
_entity.id
_entity.type
_entity.pdbx_description
1 polymer ?
#
loop_
_entity_poly.entity_id
_entity_poly.type
_entity_poly.pdbx_seq_one_letter_code
_entity_poly.pdbx_strand_id
1 'polypeptide(L)'
;MAARMQNIPISAAFLGTAGLKEDIKSGLVATGFDSISSMQQRAIYAVMDGFDVIVFSTFGSNENAILSLCALQQIDTALKEVQILVLAPTHETAREIRIYVNGVGRFMKINCQ
;
A
#
# COMPACT_ATOMS: atom_id res chain seq x y z
N MET A 1 18.52 20.28 5.01
CA MET A 1 17.25 21.03 4.90
C MET A 1 16.11 20.02 4.94
N ALA A 2 15.67 19.63 6.14
CA ALA A 2 14.65 18.59 6.32
C ALA A 2 13.27 19.20 6.09
N ALA A 3 12.63 18.85 4.98
CA ALA A 3 11.25 19.23 4.72
C ALA A 3 10.36 18.62 5.81
N ARG A 4 9.54 19.46 6.46
CA ARG A 4 8.54 19.02 7.46
C ARG A 4 7.66 17.94 6.83
N MET A 5 7.81 16.71 7.30
CA MET A 5 6.95 15.58 6.95
C MET A 5 5.60 15.78 7.64
N GLN A 6 4.69 16.49 6.98
CA GLN A 6 3.31 16.57 7.46
C GLN A 6 2.61 15.25 7.12
N ASN A 7 2.06 14.59 8.14
CA ASN A 7 1.10 13.50 7.97
C ASN A 7 -0.22 14.11 7.50
N ILE A 8 -0.66 13.72 6.31
CA ILE A 8 -1.91 14.17 5.73
C ILE A 8 -2.92 13.06 6.04
N PRO A 9 -4.10 13.35 6.62
CA PRO A 9 -5.11 12.32 6.79
C PRO A 9 -5.39 11.66 5.44
N ILE A 10 -5.78 10.38 5.45
CA ILE A 10 -6.41 9.74 4.29
C ILE A 10 -7.77 10.40 4.17
N SER A 11 -7.75 11.62 3.64
CA SER A 11 -8.96 12.36 3.39
C SER A 11 -9.73 11.59 2.33
N ALA A 12 -11.05 11.70 2.38
CA ALA A 12 -11.93 11.27 1.31
C ALA A 12 -11.45 11.79 -0.07
N ALA A 13 -10.68 12.89 -0.11
CA ALA A 13 -10.03 13.37 -1.31
C ALA A 13 -8.98 12.40 -1.87
N PHE A 14 -8.08 11.81 -1.06
CA PHE A 14 -7.11 10.82 -1.58
C PHE A 14 -7.82 9.59 -2.15
N LEU A 15 -8.77 9.02 -1.40
CA LEU A 15 -9.56 7.87 -1.88
C LEU A 15 -10.41 8.22 -3.12
N GLY A 16 -10.84 9.48 -3.25
CA GLY A 16 -11.63 9.97 -4.37
C GLY A 16 -10.81 10.30 -5.62
N THR A 17 -9.58 10.81 -5.47
CA THR A 17 -8.76 11.31 -6.59
C THR A 17 -7.65 10.37 -7.02
N ALA A 18 -7.22 9.44 -6.17
CA ALA A 18 -6.03 8.63 -6.44
C ALA A 18 -6.24 7.53 -7.50
N GLY A 19 -7.45 7.31 -8.01
CA GLY A 19 -7.70 6.28 -9.04
C GLY A 19 -7.54 4.84 -8.52
N LEU A 20 -7.72 4.62 -7.22
CA LEU A 20 -7.61 3.29 -6.61
C LEU A 20 -8.80 2.40 -6.99
N LYS A 21 -8.57 1.08 -7.02
CA LYS A 21 -9.66 0.09 -7.17
C LYS A 21 -10.63 0.18 -5.98
N GLU A 22 -11.92 0.02 -6.23
CA GLU A 22 -12.96 0.10 -5.18
C GLU A 22 -12.77 -0.94 -4.05
N ASP A 23 -12.31 -2.15 -4.41
CA ASP A 23 -12.00 -3.20 -3.43
C ASP A 23 -10.89 -2.76 -2.47
N ILE A 24 -9.87 -2.06 -2.97
CA ILE A 24 -8.75 -1.55 -2.18
C ILE A 24 -9.20 -0.41 -1.28
N LYS A 25 -10.05 0.50 -1.78
CA LYS A 25 -10.63 1.58 -0.96
C LYS A 25 -11.41 1.00 0.23
N SER A 26 -12.24 -0.01 -0.03
CA SER A 26 -13.00 -0.71 1.01
C SER A 26 -12.08 -1.40 2.01
N GLY A 27 -10.99 -2.02 1.52
CA GLY A 27 -9.98 -2.66 2.34
C GLY A 27 -9.26 -1.68 3.27
N LEU A 28 -8.82 -0.53 2.74
CA LEU A 28 -8.17 0.52 3.53
C LEU A 28 -9.04 1.02 4.68
N VAL A 29 -10.31 1.30 4.39
CA VAL A 29 -11.29 1.73 5.41
C VAL A 29 -11.47 0.65 6.47
N ALA A 30 -11.57 -0.62 6.07
CA ALA A 30 -11.71 -1.74 7.01
C ALA A 30 -10.46 -1.99 7.86
N THR A 31 -9.26 -1.65 7.37
CA THR A 31 -8.01 -1.77 8.12
C THR A 31 -7.76 -0.66 9.13
N GLY A 32 -8.56 0.41 9.14
CA GLY A 32 -8.37 1.55 10.06
C GLY A 32 -7.17 2.42 9.70
N PHE A 33 -6.88 2.56 8.41
CA PHE A 33 -5.77 3.36 7.94
C PHE A 33 -6.18 4.84 7.89
N ASP A 34 -5.69 5.66 8.83
CA ASP A 34 -6.22 7.02 9.05
C ASP A 34 -5.42 8.14 8.36
N SER A 35 -4.10 7.96 8.16
CA SER A 35 -3.24 9.00 7.58
C SER A 35 -2.04 8.44 6.81
N ILE A 36 -1.65 9.18 5.76
CA ILE A 36 -0.48 8.91 4.91
C ILE A 36 0.38 10.17 4.85
N SER A 37 1.69 10.04 4.99
CA SER A 37 2.60 11.18 4.83
C SER A 37 2.68 11.65 3.38
N SER A 38 2.95 12.93 3.16
CA SER A 38 3.12 13.48 1.80
C SER A 38 4.16 12.72 0.94
N MET A 39 5.21 12.17 1.56
CA MET A 39 6.22 11.36 0.88
C MET A 39 5.64 10.02 0.39
N GLN A 40 4.88 9.35 1.25
CA GLN A 40 4.23 8.09 0.91
C GLN A 40 3.18 8.27 -0.18
N GLN A 41 2.41 9.36 -0.12
CA GLN A 41 1.46 9.70 -1.17
C GLN A 41 2.15 9.87 -2.54
N ARG A 42 3.29 10.56 -2.58
CA ARG A 42 4.10 10.69 -3.82
C ARG A 42 4.61 9.34 -4.31
N ALA A 43 5.05 8.47 -3.40
CA ALA A 43 5.50 7.12 -3.74
C ALA A 43 4.36 6.30 -4.36
N ILE A 44 3.15 6.37 -3.81
CA ILE A 44 1.97 5.67 -4.35
C ILE A 44 1.71 6.11 -5.79
N TYR A 45 1.62 7.42 -6.05
CA TYR A 45 1.38 7.92 -7.41
C TYR A 45 2.47 7.47 -8.40
N ALA A 46 3.74 7.56 -8.01
CA ALA A 46 4.83 7.12 -8.87
C ALA A 46 4.76 5.61 -9.19
N VAL A 47 4.42 4.76 -8.22
CA VAL A 47 4.25 3.33 -8.45
C VAL A 47 3.02 3.02 -9.31
N MET A 48 1.94 3.80 -9.17
CA MET A 48 0.74 3.68 -10.01
C MET A 48 1.00 4.06 -11.47
N ASP A 49 1.92 5.00 -11.70
CA ASP A 49 2.38 5.39 -13.03
C ASP A 49 3.41 4.42 -13.62
N GLY A 50 3.81 3.38 -12.87
CA GLY A 50 4.74 2.34 -13.32
C GLY A 50 6.22 2.69 -13.17
N PHE A 51 6.57 3.69 -12.34
CA PHE A 51 7.95 4.03 -12.05
C PHE A 51 8.57 3.13 -10.97
N ASP A 52 9.87 2.90 -11.08
CA ASP A 52 10.68 2.36 -9.99
C ASP A 52 10.87 3.41 -8.90
N VAL A 53 10.60 3.04 -7.64
CA VAL A 53 10.62 3.99 -6.51
C VAL A 53 11.52 3.49 -5.40
N ILE A 54 12.40 4.37 -4.92
CA ILE A 54 13.18 4.18 -3.69
C ILE A 54 12.60 5.09 -2.62
N VAL A 55 12.15 4.51 -1.51
CA VAL A 55 11.60 5.24 -0.38
C VAL A 55 12.51 5.09 0.83
N PHE A 56 12.83 6.20 1.48
CA PHE A 56 13.50 6.21 2.77
C PHE A 56 12.51 6.66 3.83
N SER A 57 12.28 5.82 4.82
CA SER A 57 11.27 6.04 5.84
C SER A 57 11.78 5.62 7.22
N THR A 58 11.18 6.18 8.25
CA THR A 58 11.55 5.90 9.65
C THR A 58 10.70 4.76 10.19
N PHE A 59 11.30 3.87 10.96
CA PHE A 59 10.64 2.70 11.57
C PHE A 59 9.29 3.02 12.21
N GLY A 60 8.27 2.19 11.95
CA GLY A 60 6.92 2.34 12.48
C GLY A 60 5.95 3.18 11.62
N SER A 61 6.36 3.62 10.43
CA SER A 61 5.58 4.57 9.61
C SER A 61 4.54 3.97 8.67
N ASN A 62 3.93 2.83 9.02
CA ASN A 62 2.90 2.17 8.19
C ASN A 62 3.33 1.81 6.74
N GLU A 63 4.63 1.64 6.50
CA GLU A 63 5.18 1.35 5.17
C GLU A 63 4.61 0.08 4.55
N ASN A 64 4.38 -0.95 5.38
CA ASN A 64 3.83 -2.23 4.93
C ASN A 64 2.44 -2.07 4.31
N ALA A 65 1.60 -1.17 4.84
CA ALA A 65 0.27 -0.91 4.28
C ALA A 65 0.36 -0.21 2.93
N ILE A 66 1.30 0.73 2.76
CA ILE A 66 1.52 1.44 1.50
C ILE A 66 2.11 0.52 0.45
N LEU A 67 3.10 -0.29 0.83
CA LEU A 67 3.63 -1.35 -0.03
C LEU A 67 2.52 -2.31 -0.47
N SER A 68 1.66 -2.73 0.47
CA SER A 68 0.52 -3.60 0.18
C SER A 68 -0.44 -2.95 -0.81
N LEU A 69 -0.81 -1.68 -0.58
CA LEU A 69 -1.67 -0.93 -1.50
C LEU A 69 -1.07 -0.85 -2.90
N CYS A 70 0.20 -0.48 -3.01
CA CYS A 70 0.90 -0.35 -4.28
C CYS A 70 0.92 -1.67 -5.05
N ALA A 71 1.28 -2.77 -4.37
CA ALA A 71 1.26 -4.10 -4.95
C ALA A 71 -0.14 -4.50 -5.45
N LEU A 72 -1.15 -4.37 -4.59
CA LEU A 72 -2.53 -4.77 -4.90
C LEU A 72 -3.14 -3.95 -6.05
N GLN A 73 -2.77 -2.68 -6.14
CA GLN A 73 -3.23 -1.81 -7.22
C GLN A 73 -2.73 -2.28 -8.59
N GLN A 74 -1.57 -2.92 -8.66
CA GLN A 74 -1.00 -3.46 -9.91
C GLN A 74 -1.52 -4.85 -10.30
N ILE A 75 -2.07 -5.63 -9.36
CA ILE A 75 -2.52 -7.01 -9.63
C ILE A 75 -3.72 -7.06 -10.58
N ASP A 76 -3.65 -7.92 -11.58
CA ASP A 76 -4.82 -8.36 -12.35
C ASP A 76 -5.45 -9.59 -11.69
N THR A 77 -6.69 -9.45 -11.20
CA THR A 77 -7.40 -10.53 -10.50
C THR A 77 -7.95 -11.61 -11.44
N ALA A 78 -7.90 -11.41 -12.75
CA ALA A 78 -8.26 -12.44 -13.73
C ALA A 78 -7.17 -13.52 -13.86
N LEU A 79 -5.91 -13.16 -13.62
CA LEU A 79 -4.74 -14.03 -13.78
C LEU A 79 -4.38 -14.73 -12.46
N LYS A 80 -4.41 -16.06 -12.45
CA LYS A 80 -4.13 -16.88 -11.25
C LYS A 80 -2.69 -17.36 -11.20
N GLU A 81 -1.76 -16.43 -11.27
CA GLU A 81 -0.32 -16.67 -11.22
C GLU A 81 0.39 -15.71 -10.27
N VAL A 82 1.67 -15.94 -9.99
CA VAL A 82 2.46 -15.05 -9.14
C VAL A 82 2.78 -13.77 -9.92
N GLN A 83 2.21 -12.65 -9.47
CA GLN A 83 2.40 -11.34 -10.11
C GLN A 83 3.26 -10.37 -9.29
N ILE A 84 3.32 -10.57 -7.97
CA ILE A 84 4.08 -9.73 -7.05
C ILE A 84 4.96 -10.60 -6.17
N LEU A 85 6.23 -10.22 -6.02
CA LEU A 85 7.18 -10.80 -5.08
C LEU A 85 7.60 -9.72 -4.08
N VAL A 86 7.37 -9.97 -2.79
CA VAL A 86 7.84 -9.10 -1.70
C VAL A 86 8.95 -9.81 -0.95
N LEU A 87 10.13 -9.17 -0.89
CA LEU A 87 11.27 -9.68 -0.14
C LEU A 87 11.30 -8.99 1.23
N ALA A 88 11.45 -9.79 2.28
CA ALA A 88 11.53 -9.33 3.66
C ALA A 88 12.81 -9.85 4.31
N PRO A 89 13.43 -9.07 5.22
CA PRO A 89 14.68 -9.46 5.87
C PRO A 89 14.52 -10.58 6.91
N THR A 90 13.34 -10.71 7.51
CA THR A 90 13.03 -11.74 8.52
C THR A 90 11.64 -12.33 8.33
N HIS A 91 11.39 -13.48 8.96
CA HIS A 91 10.07 -14.15 8.95
C HIS A 91 8.99 -13.31 9.64
N GLU A 92 9.34 -12.58 10.69
CA GLU A 92 8.43 -11.69 11.43
C GLU A 92 7.95 -10.56 10.53
N THR A 93 8.88 -9.89 9.83
CA THR A 93 8.51 -8.84 8.88
C THR A 93 7.67 -9.38 7.72
N ALA A 94 7.98 -10.58 7.21
CA ALA A 94 7.15 -11.22 6.19
C ALA A 94 5.71 -11.48 6.67
N ARG A 95 5.54 -11.93 7.92
CA ARG A 95 4.23 -12.14 8.53
C ARG A 95 3.45 -10.84 8.70
N GLU A 96 4.11 -9.77 9.15
CA GLU A 96 3.48 -8.46 9.27
C GLU A 96 2.99 -7.94 7.92
N ILE A 97 3.84 -8.01 6.88
CA ILE A 97 3.45 -7.64 5.51
C ILE A 97 2.24 -8.44 5.06
N ARG A 98 2.23 -9.77 5.27
CA ARG A 98 1.10 -10.62 4.90
C ARG A 98 -0.21 -10.21 5.59
N ILE A 99 -0.16 -9.78 6.85
CA ILE A 99 -1.35 -9.27 7.56
C ILE A 99 -1.89 -8.03 6.85
N TYR A 100 -1.02 -7.09 6.47
CA TYR A 100 -1.44 -5.88 5.73
C TYR A 100 -1.97 -6.20 4.33
N VAL A 101 -1.31 -7.08 3.58
CA VAL A 101 -1.77 -7.51 2.24
C VAL A 101 -3.15 -8.13 2.32
N ASN A 102 -3.39 -9.02 3.28
CA ASN A 102 -4.71 -9.63 3.47
C ASN A 102 -5.77 -8.65 3.99
N GLY A 103 -5.38 -7.67 4.82
CA GLY A 103 -6.28 -6.65 5.33
C GLY A 103 -6.75 -5.69 4.22
N VAL A 104 -5.80 -5.11 3.49
CA VAL A 104 -6.09 -4.17 2.38
C VAL A 104 -6.71 -4.90 1.19
N GLY A 105 -6.26 -6.12 0.90
CA GLY A 105 -6.76 -6.95 -0.18
C GLY A 105 -8.01 -7.77 0.19
N ARG A 106 -8.62 -7.54 1.36
CA ARG A 106 -9.73 -8.35 1.90
C ARG A 106 -10.90 -8.53 0.93
N PHE A 107 -11.20 -7.50 0.15
CA PHE A 107 -12.30 -7.49 -0.81
C PHE A 107 -11.88 -7.89 -2.23
N MET A 108 -10.58 -8.11 -2.45
CA MET A 108 -10.06 -8.62 -3.72
C MET A 108 -10.03 -10.15 -3.70
N LYS A 109 -10.26 -10.78 -4.87
CA LYS A 109 -10.15 -12.23 -5.04
C LYS A 109 -8.70 -12.67 -5.26
N ILE A 110 -7.84 -12.40 -4.29
CA ILE A 110 -6.40 -12.68 -4.36
C ILE A 110 -6.00 -13.77 -3.35
N ASN A 111 -4.83 -14.38 -3.58
CA ASN A 111 -4.20 -15.29 -2.62
C ASN A 111 -2.79 -14.79 -2.29
N CYS A 112 -2.51 -14.56 -1.01
CA CYS A 112 -1.18 -14.27 -0.50
C CYS A 112 -0.63 -15.52 0.21
N GLN A 113 0.41 -16.11 -0.37
CA GLN A 113 1.06 -17.34 0.12
C GLN A 113 2.17 -17.02 1.11
#